data_AF-A0A161HUV0-F1
#
_entry.id   AF-A0A161HUV0-F1
#
_cell.length_a   1.000
_cell.length_b   1.000
_cell.length_c   1.000
_cell.angle_alpha   90.00
_cell.angle_beta   90.00
_cell.angle_gamma   90.00
#
_symmetry.space_group_name_H-M   'P 1'
#
loop_
_entity.id
_entity.type
_entity.pdbx_description
1 polymer ?
#
loop_
_entity_poly.entity_id
_entity_poly.type
_entity_poly.pdbx_seq_one_letter_code
_entity_poly.pdbx_strand_id
1 'polypeptide(L)'
;MDILDNIIPYISGEEDKLETEPRKILGAVSSDKVSFSIIPENEMKISATTTRVPVTDGHTACVSIKFAKQPAPSIAEIEKVLSEYTCEAQQLGCHSAPAHAIDVLSQPNRPQPRLDRDRGNGYTVSVGRIRPDPVLDVKFVALSHNTVLGAAGSGILIAELLLAKNLL
;
A
#
# COMPACT_ATOMS: atom_id res chain seq x y z
N MET A 1 20.69 4.76 -21.10
CA MET A 1 19.29 4.37 -20.81
C MET A 1 19.39 3.08 -20.05
N ASP A 2 19.52 3.19 -18.73
CA ASP A 2 20.24 2.19 -17.94
C ASP A 2 19.38 0.97 -17.58
N ILE A 3 18.08 1.05 -17.90
CA ILE A 3 17.06 0.12 -17.44
C ILE A 3 16.46 -0.78 -18.54
N LEU A 4 16.65 -0.47 -19.83
CA LEU A 4 16.13 -1.34 -20.90
C LEU A 4 16.87 -2.68 -20.87
N ASP A 5 16.08 -3.77 -20.89
CA ASP A 5 16.60 -5.14 -20.79
C ASP A 5 17.51 -5.34 -19.56
N ASN A 6 17.24 -4.60 -18.48
CA ASN A 6 18.05 -4.60 -17.28
C ASN A 6 17.21 -4.48 -16.01
N ILE A 7 17.83 -4.76 -14.87
CA ILE A 7 17.27 -4.56 -13.54
C ILE A 7 18.33 -3.82 -12.72
N ILE A 8 17.94 -2.78 -11.98
CA ILE A 8 18.85 -2.04 -11.10
C ILE A 8 18.42 -2.31 -9.65
N PRO A 9 19.16 -3.12 -8.87
CA PRO A 9 18.78 -3.55 -7.53
C PRO A 9 19.12 -2.49 -6.47
N TYR A 10 18.95 -1.22 -6.80
CA TYR A 10 19.24 -0.11 -5.89
C TYR A 10 18.47 1.14 -6.31
N ILE A 11 17.79 1.76 -5.35
CA ILE A 11 17.23 3.10 -5.48
C ILE A 11 17.60 3.87 -4.22
N SER A 12 18.41 4.91 -4.36
CA SER A 12 18.99 5.63 -3.24
C SER A 12 17.92 6.17 -2.28
N GLY A 13 18.01 5.77 -1.01
CA GLY A 13 17.15 6.21 0.09
C GLY A 13 15.75 5.61 0.13
N GLU A 14 15.35 4.77 -0.84
CA GLU A 14 13.99 4.19 -0.84
C GLU A 14 13.81 3.10 0.22
N GLU A 15 14.84 2.28 0.48
CA GLU A 15 14.81 1.25 1.52
C GLU A 15 14.66 1.86 2.91
N ASP A 16 15.49 2.87 3.24
CA ASP A 16 15.41 3.59 4.51
C ASP A 16 14.02 4.20 4.77
N LYS A 17 13.40 4.77 3.73
CA LYS A 17 12.04 5.29 3.81
C LYS A 17 11.01 4.19 4.03
N LEU A 18 11.08 3.11 3.26
CA LEU A 18 10.14 1.98 3.40
C LEU A 18 10.25 1.29 4.76
N GLU A 19 11.41 1.30 5.40
CA GLU A 19 11.60 0.72 6.73
C GLU A 19 11.16 1.64 7.88
N THR A 20 10.98 2.93 7.62
CA THR A 20 10.68 3.95 8.65
C THR A 20 9.30 4.58 8.52
N GLU A 21 8.90 5.02 7.32
CA GLU A 21 7.65 5.76 7.09
C GLU A 21 6.38 4.96 7.43
N PRO A 22 6.26 3.65 7.13
CA PRO A 22 5.06 2.89 7.48
C PRO A 22 4.79 2.84 8.98
N ARG A 23 5.83 2.92 9.84
CA ARG A 23 5.68 2.99 11.30
C ARG A 23 5.01 4.27 11.77
N LYS A 24 5.14 5.36 11.01
CA LYS A 24 4.41 6.61 11.24
C LYS A 24 3.00 6.54 10.65
N ILE A 25 2.85 6.04 9.41
CA ILE A 25 1.56 5.94 8.71
C ILE A 25 0.57 5.05 9.46
N LEU A 26 1.04 3.90 9.95
CA LEU A 26 0.23 2.94 10.73
C LEU A 26 0.22 3.24 12.24
N GLY A 27 0.94 4.27 12.67
CA GLY A 27 0.96 4.73 14.06
C GLY A 27 -0.33 5.42 14.47
N ALA A 28 -0.30 6.02 15.66
CA ALA A 28 -1.44 6.74 16.21
C ALA A 28 -1.15 8.24 16.32
N VAL A 29 -2.21 9.04 16.46
CA VAL A 29 -2.08 10.41 16.96
C VAL A 29 -1.82 10.35 18.47
N SER A 30 -0.88 11.16 18.98
CA SER A 30 -0.58 11.20 20.42
C SER A 30 -1.78 11.67 21.24
N SER A 31 -1.79 11.36 22.54
CA SER A 31 -2.89 11.72 23.45
C SER A 31 -3.14 13.23 23.54
N ASP A 32 -2.10 14.04 23.39
CA ASP A 32 -2.15 15.51 23.34
C ASP A 32 -2.59 16.08 21.97
N LYS A 33 -2.75 15.22 20.96
CA LYS A 33 -3.16 15.57 19.58
C LYS A 33 -2.26 16.56 18.84
N VAL A 34 -1.03 16.79 19.31
CA VAL A 34 -0.06 17.69 18.66
C VAL A 34 1.11 16.96 17.99
N SER A 35 1.22 15.64 18.18
CA SER A 35 2.27 14.83 17.57
C SER A 35 1.76 13.45 17.13
N PHE A 36 2.66 12.63 16.59
CA PHE A 36 2.38 11.25 16.17
C PHE A 36 3.11 10.27 17.07
N SER A 37 2.41 9.26 17.55
CA SER A 37 2.96 8.07 18.21
C SER A 37 3.37 7.05 17.14
N ILE A 38 4.66 7.07 16.81
CA ILE A 38 5.27 6.17 15.82
C ILE A 38 5.41 4.77 16.44
N ILE A 39 5.08 3.72 15.67
CA ILE A 39 5.25 2.34 16.11
C ILE A 39 6.75 2.06 16.35
N PRO A 40 7.13 1.53 17.54
CA PRO A 40 8.50 1.13 17.82
C PRO A 40 9.01 0.06 16.84
N GLU A 41 10.27 0.13 16.44
CA GLU A 41 10.89 -0.81 15.49
C GLU A 41 10.83 -2.26 15.98
N ASN A 42 10.96 -2.48 17.30
CA ASN A 42 10.86 -3.81 17.90
C ASN A 42 9.44 -4.40 17.85
N GLU A 43 8.41 -3.58 17.64
CA GLU A 43 7.01 -4.01 17.50
C GLU A 43 6.60 -4.20 16.04
N MET A 44 7.13 -3.38 15.12
CA MET A 44 6.93 -3.54 13.68
C MET A 44 8.26 -3.44 12.94
N LYS A 45 8.85 -4.61 12.69
CA LYS A 45 10.07 -4.76 11.89
C LYS A 45 9.71 -4.82 10.41
N ILE A 46 10.36 -3.99 9.61
CA ILE A 46 10.22 -3.97 8.15
C ILE A 46 11.61 -4.17 7.58
N SER A 47 11.72 -5.07 6.61
CA SER A 47 12.94 -5.27 5.83
C SER A 47 12.58 -5.08 4.37
N ALA A 48 13.21 -4.10 3.74
CA ALA A 48 12.91 -3.70 2.37
C ALA A 48 14.06 -4.01 1.42
N THR A 49 13.72 -4.28 0.17
CA THR A 49 14.65 -4.27 -0.95
C THR A 49 13.95 -3.62 -2.12
N THR A 50 14.58 -2.62 -2.71
CA THR A 50 13.98 -1.84 -3.78
C THR A 50 14.73 -2.04 -5.08
N THR A 51 13.99 -2.18 -6.17
CA THR A 51 14.58 -2.56 -7.45
C THR A 51 13.87 -1.83 -8.56
N ARG A 52 14.65 -1.17 -9.43
CA ARG A 52 14.15 -0.59 -10.67
C ARG A 52 13.99 -1.69 -11.71
N VAL A 53 12.86 -1.66 -12.40
CA VAL A 53 12.53 -2.55 -13.53
C VAL A 53 12.04 -1.71 -14.73
N PRO A 54 12.10 -2.23 -15.97
CA PRO A 54 11.67 -1.51 -17.17
C PRO A 54 10.14 -1.50 -17.33
N VAL A 55 9.45 -0.93 -16.34
CA VAL A 55 8.00 -0.71 -16.33
C VAL A 55 7.76 0.79 -16.28
N THR A 56 6.92 1.31 -17.20
CA THR A 56 6.66 2.76 -17.31
C THR A 56 5.99 3.32 -16.06
N ASP A 57 4.91 2.68 -15.62
CA ASP A 57 4.13 3.07 -14.45
C ASP A 57 3.61 1.83 -13.74
N GLY A 58 3.53 1.91 -12.42
CA GLY A 58 3.05 0.87 -11.53
C GLY A 58 4.16 0.29 -10.66
N HIS A 59 4.10 0.52 -9.34
CA HIS A 59 5.00 -0.12 -8.39
C HIS A 59 4.41 -1.45 -7.91
N THR A 60 5.14 -2.53 -8.10
CA THR A 60 4.77 -3.86 -7.58
C THR A 60 5.57 -4.16 -6.33
N ALA A 61 4.88 -4.58 -5.27
CA ALA A 61 5.49 -5.02 -4.02
C ALA A 61 5.14 -6.49 -3.76
N CYS A 62 6.16 -7.32 -3.56
CA CYS A 62 6.01 -8.67 -3.01
C CYS A 62 6.12 -8.55 -1.49
N VAL A 63 5.03 -8.83 -0.78
CA VAL A 63 4.93 -8.57 0.66
C VAL A 63 4.73 -9.88 1.41
N SER A 64 5.48 -10.07 2.50
CA SER A 64 5.25 -11.13 3.47
C SER A 64 5.03 -10.50 4.85
N ILE A 65 4.04 -10.99 5.60
CA ILE A 65 3.63 -10.42 6.90
C ILE A 65 3.57 -11.52 7.94
N LYS A 66 4.06 -11.19 9.15
CA LYS A 66 3.80 -11.93 10.38
C LYS A 66 2.98 -11.05 11.33
N PHE A 67 1.88 -11.56 11.85
CA PHE A 67 1.04 -10.87 12.80
C PHE A 67 1.62 -10.97 14.21
N ALA A 68 1.59 -9.87 14.95
CA ALA A 68 2.01 -9.85 16.35
C ALA A 68 1.07 -10.72 17.23
N LYS A 69 -0.24 -10.64 16.97
CA LYS A 69 -1.26 -11.48 17.63
C LYS A 69 -1.38 -12.82 16.93
N GLN A 70 -1.35 -13.89 17.70
CA GLN A 70 -1.47 -15.27 17.22
C GLN A 70 -2.71 -15.95 17.84
N PRO A 71 -3.37 -16.89 17.12
CA PRO A 71 -3.06 -17.32 15.76
C PRO A 71 -3.34 -16.24 14.70
N ALA A 72 -2.60 -16.28 13.59
CA ALA A 72 -2.84 -15.41 12.45
C ALA A 72 -4.23 -15.64 11.83
N PRO A 73 -4.84 -14.61 11.20
CA PRO A 73 -6.08 -14.77 10.45
C PRO A 73 -5.93 -15.76 9.28
N SER A 74 -7.02 -16.43 8.93
CA SER A 74 -7.09 -17.28 7.74
C SER A 74 -6.99 -16.45 6.45
N ILE A 75 -6.60 -17.11 5.34
CA ILE A 75 -6.51 -16.44 4.04
C ILE A 75 -7.86 -15.85 3.61
N ALA A 76 -8.96 -16.55 3.86
CA ALA A 76 -10.30 -16.07 3.54
C ALA A 76 -10.66 -14.81 4.35
N GLU A 77 -10.28 -14.73 5.63
CA GLU A 77 -10.47 -13.53 6.44
C GLU A 77 -9.62 -12.36 5.92
N ILE A 78 -8.39 -12.61 5.50
CA ILE A 78 -7.50 -11.59 4.92
C ILE A 78 -8.07 -11.05 3.61
N GLU A 79 -8.45 -11.94 2.68
CA GLU A 79 -9.09 -11.57 1.42
C GLU A 79 -10.34 -10.72 1.65
N LYS A 80 -11.19 -11.15 2.58
CA LYS A 80 -12.41 -10.43 2.95
C LYS A 80 -12.12 -9.04 3.49
N VAL A 81 -11.26 -8.92 4.51
CA VAL A 81 -10.93 -7.62 5.13
C VAL A 81 -10.30 -6.66 4.13
N LEU A 82 -9.44 -7.15 3.24
CA LEU A 82 -8.86 -6.32 2.18
C LEU A 82 -9.95 -5.84 1.21
N SER A 83 -10.85 -6.72 0.77
CA SER A 83 -11.93 -6.37 -0.17
C SER A 83 -13.00 -5.44 0.42
N GLU A 84 -13.24 -5.53 1.73
CA GLU A 84 -14.25 -4.73 2.45
C GLU A 84 -13.67 -3.43 3.03
N TYR A 85 -12.35 -3.21 2.93
CA TYR A 85 -11.71 -2.02 3.47
C TYR A 85 -12.24 -0.74 2.81
N THR A 86 -12.74 0.17 3.65
CA THR A 86 -13.11 1.53 3.25
C THR A 86 -12.28 2.55 4.02
N CYS A 87 -11.67 3.51 3.32
CA CYS A 87 -10.94 4.59 3.94
C CYS A 87 -11.85 5.79 4.30
N GLU A 88 -11.35 6.71 5.13
CA GLU A 88 -12.10 7.91 5.55
C GLU A 88 -12.52 8.79 4.36
N ALA A 89 -11.66 8.91 3.34
CA ALA A 89 -11.99 9.69 2.14
C ALA A 89 -13.18 9.10 1.35
N GLN A 90 -13.33 7.77 1.33
CA GLN A 90 -14.51 7.12 0.76
C GLN A 90 -15.76 7.38 1.61
N GLN A 91 -15.63 7.31 2.94
CA GLN A 91 -16.74 7.53 3.87
C GLN A 91 -17.27 8.98 3.82
N LEU A 92 -16.38 9.94 3.59
CA LEU A 92 -16.71 11.36 3.45
C LEU A 92 -17.13 11.74 2.02
N GLY A 93 -17.13 10.79 1.08
CA GLY A 93 -17.54 11.03 -0.30
C GLY A 93 -16.61 11.96 -1.07
N CYS A 94 -15.31 11.97 -0.76
CA CYS A 94 -14.32 12.72 -1.53
C CYS A 94 -14.38 12.31 -3.01
N HIS A 95 -14.37 13.29 -3.91
CA HIS A 95 -14.64 13.06 -5.34
C HIS A 95 -13.66 12.07 -5.98
N SER A 96 -12.38 12.17 -5.62
CA SER A 96 -11.31 11.32 -6.15
C SER A 96 -11.18 9.98 -5.43
N ALA A 97 -11.93 9.75 -4.34
CA ALA A 97 -11.88 8.48 -3.62
C ALA A 97 -12.40 7.33 -4.51
N PRO A 98 -11.67 6.21 -4.63
CA PRO A 98 -12.12 5.11 -5.49
C PRO A 98 -13.31 4.38 -4.86
N ALA A 99 -14.12 3.72 -5.69
CA ALA A 99 -15.21 2.86 -5.21
C ALA A 99 -14.68 1.73 -4.29
N HIS A 100 -13.51 1.17 -4.62
CA HIS A 100 -12.78 0.20 -3.81
C HIS A 100 -11.34 0.72 -3.58
N ALA A 101 -10.94 0.93 -2.34
CA ALA A 101 -9.56 1.33 -2.02
C ALA A 101 -8.56 0.20 -2.34
N ILE A 102 -8.96 -1.04 -2.06
CA ILE A 102 -8.20 -2.25 -2.33
C ILE A 102 -9.07 -3.19 -3.16
N ASP A 103 -8.53 -3.67 -4.27
CA ASP A 103 -9.19 -4.63 -5.16
C ASP A 103 -8.44 -5.96 -5.13
N VAL A 104 -9.12 -7.02 -4.66
CA VAL A 104 -8.54 -8.35 -4.46
C VAL A 104 -8.72 -9.20 -5.73
N LEU A 105 -7.62 -9.61 -6.33
CA LEU A 105 -7.57 -10.31 -7.61
C LEU A 105 -7.35 -11.80 -7.40
N SER A 106 -8.35 -12.60 -7.79
CA SER A 106 -8.33 -14.06 -7.66
C SER A 106 -7.50 -14.77 -8.73
N GLN A 107 -7.20 -14.10 -9.85
CA GLN A 107 -6.44 -14.73 -10.92
C GLN A 107 -4.99 -14.94 -10.49
N PRO A 108 -4.40 -16.13 -10.76
CA PRO A 108 -3.09 -16.51 -10.23
C PRO A 108 -1.91 -15.72 -10.80
N ASN A 109 -2.12 -14.95 -11.87
CA ASN A 109 -1.11 -14.14 -12.55
C ASN A 109 -1.37 -12.63 -12.41
N ARG A 110 -2.11 -12.21 -11.38
CA ARG A 110 -2.43 -10.80 -11.11
C ARG A 110 -1.97 -10.39 -9.71
N PRO A 111 -1.68 -9.09 -9.48
CA PRO A 111 -1.75 -7.97 -10.43
C PRO A 111 -0.58 -7.92 -11.42
N GLN A 112 -0.76 -7.17 -12.52
CA GLN A 112 0.28 -6.85 -13.50
C GLN A 112 0.28 -5.33 -13.78
N PRO A 113 1.44 -4.64 -13.73
CA PRO A 113 1.50 -3.18 -13.83
C PRO A 113 0.69 -2.59 -15.00
N ARG A 114 0.95 -3.07 -16.22
CA ARG A 114 0.29 -2.57 -17.43
C ARG A 114 -1.23 -2.84 -17.47
N LEU A 115 -1.71 -3.88 -16.80
CA LEU A 115 -3.12 -4.31 -16.87
C LEU A 115 -3.97 -3.77 -15.72
N ASP A 116 -3.34 -3.34 -14.62
CA ASP A 116 -4.04 -3.06 -13.37
C ASP A 116 -3.76 -1.68 -12.77
N ARG A 117 -2.72 -0.96 -13.23
CA ARG A 117 -2.35 0.34 -12.64
C ARG A 117 -3.47 1.39 -12.72
N ASP A 118 -4.36 1.32 -13.70
CA ASP A 118 -5.41 2.31 -13.94
C ASP A 118 -6.73 1.99 -13.22
N ARG A 119 -6.78 0.92 -12.40
CA ARG A 119 -7.98 0.58 -11.62
C ARG A 119 -8.34 1.73 -10.68
N GLY A 120 -9.65 2.02 -10.58
CA GLY A 120 -10.15 3.17 -9.83
C GLY A 120 -9.51 4.50 -10.27
N ASN A 121 -9.26 4.66 -11.57
CA ASN A 121 -8.55 5.82 -12.15
C ASN A 121 -7.14 6.03 -11.56
N GLY A 122 -6.48 4.93 -11.16
CA GLY A 122 -5.16 4.95 -10.53
C GLY A 122 -5.17 5.17 -9.01
N TYR A 123 -6.34 5.28 -8.38
CA TYR A 123 -6.48 5.42 -6.93
C TYR A 123 -6.67 4.09 -6.18
N THR A 124 -6.95 2.99 -6.88
CA THR A 124 -7.13 1.67 -6.27
C THR A 124 -5.82 0.89 -6.22
N VAL A 125 -5.50 0.30 -5.06
CA VAL A 125 -4.42 -0.69 -4.94
C VAL A 125 -4.95 -2.05 -5.36
N SER A 126 -4.26 -2.72 -6.29
CA SER A 126 -4.59 -4.10 -6.65
C SER A 126 -3.78 -5.07 -5.80
N VAL A 127 -4.43 -6.03 -5.14
CA VAL A 127 -3.77 -7.07 -4.34
C VAL A 127 -4.14 -8.43 -4.89
N GLY A 128 -3.17 -9.27 -5.17
CA GLY A 128 -3.39 -10.63 -5.65
C GLY A 128 -2.41 -11.60 -5.02
N ARG A 129 -2.47 -12.86 -5.43
CA ARG A 129 -1.54 -13.92 -4.98
C ARG A 129 -1.55 -14.13 -3.46
N ILE A 130 -2.63 -13.79 -2.75
CA ILE A 130 -2.73 -13.94 -1.28
C ILE A 130 -2.69 -15.42 -0.93
N ARG A 131 -1.75 -15.83 -0.07
CA ARG A 131 -1.53 -17.23 0.30
C ARG A 131 -0.68 -17.35 1.57
N PRO A 132 -0.66 -18.53 2.22
CA PRO A 132 0.22 -18.76 3.37
C PRO A 132 1.69 -18.57 3.00
N ASP A 133 2.45 -18.01 3.94
CA ASP A 133 3.92 -17.99 3.86
C ASP A 133 4.49 -19.05 4.82
N PRO A 134 5.42 -19.92 4.41
CA PRO A 134 5.97 -20.95 5.30
C PRO A 134 6.95 -20.40 6.36
N VAL A 135 7.34 -19.12 6.27
CA VAL A 135 8.27 -18.47 7.21
C VAL A 135 7.54 -17.48 8.10
N LEU A 136 6.74 -16.59 7.51
CA LEU A 136 5.84 -15.69 8.22
C LEU A 136 4.43 -16.30 8.26
N ASP A 137 3.37 -15.49 8.13
CA ASP A 137 1.99 -15.98 8.16
C ASP A 137 1.34 -15.92 6.78
N VAL A 138 1.48 -14.79 6.07
CA VAL A 138 0.85 -14.56 4.77
C VAL A 138 1.80 -13.84 3.82
N LYS A 139 1.66 -14.11 2.52
CA LYS A 139 2.30 -13.32 1.47
C LYS A 139 1.38 -13.03 0.29
N PHE A 140 1.59 -11.88 -0.34
CA PHE A 140 0.80 -11.39 -1.47
C PHE A 140 1.62 -10.49 -2.39
N VAL A 141 1.02 -10.10 -3.52
CA VAL A 141 1.57 -9.11 -4.44
C VAL A 141 0.63 -7.92 -4.48
N ALA A 142 1.14 -6.73 -4.21
CA ALA A 142 0.41 -5.48 -4.31
C ALA A 142 0.92 -4.65 -5.49
N LEU A 143 0.03 -3.90 -6.13
CA LEU A 143 0.34 -2.96 -7.20
C LEU A 143 -0.38 -1.63 -6.94
N SER A 144 0.35 -0.53 -7.06
CA SER A 144 -0.21 0.83 -7.03
C SER A 144 0.27 1.66 -8.23
N HIS A 145 -0.54 2.64 -8.63
CA HIS A 145 -0.11 3.66 -9.59
C HIS A 145 0.78 4.69 -8.88
N ASN A 146 2.04 4.78 -9.29
CA ASN A 146 3.06 5.59 -8.60
C ASN A 146 2.86 7.11 -8.73
N THR A 147 2.42 7.61 -9.90
CA THR A 147 2.18 9.04 -10.09
C THR A 147 0.81 9.51 -9.61
N VAL A 148 -0.22 8.65 -9.65
CA VAL A 148 -1.57 8.96 -9.14
C VAL A 148 -1.62 8.72 -7.64
N LEU A 149 -1.80 7.48 -7.18
CA LEU A 149 -1.89 7.18 -5.75
C LEU A 149 -0.59 7.49 -5.01
N GLY A 150 0.57 7.23 -5.61
CA GLY A 150 1.86 7.49 -4.95
C GLY A 150 2.27 8.96 -4.86
N ALA A 151 1.60 9.88 -5.58
CA ALA A 151 1.98 11.29 -5.61
C ALA A 151 0.80 12.26 -5.83
N ALA A 152 0.52 12.64 -7.08
CA ALA A 152 -0.36 13.76 -7.40
C ALA A 152 -1.81 13.52 -6.95
N GLY A 153 -2.32 12.30 -7.17
CA GLY A 153 -3.66 11.92 -6.75
C GLY A 153 -3.82 11.94 -5.23
N SER A 154 -2.81 11.44 -4.48
CA SER A 154 -2.84 11.56 -3.01
C SER A 154 -2.87 13.01 -2.53
N GLY A 155 -2.17 13.92 -3.21
CA GLY A 155 -2.25 15.36 -2.89
C GLY A 155 -3.65 15.94 -3.09
N ILE A 156 -4.32 15.58 -4.19
CA ILE A 156 -5.72 15.97 -4.45
C ILE A 156 -6.64 15.38 -3.38
N LEU A 157 -6.51 14.08 -3.08
CA LEU A 157 -7.37 13.40 -2.12
C LEU A 157 -7.20 13.97 -0.70
N ILE A 158 -5.99 14.39 -0.32
CA ILE A 158 -5.75 15.11 0.93
C ILE A 158 -6.49 16.46 0.93
N ALA A 159 -6.44 17.23 -0.17
CA ALA A 159 -7.15 18.50 -0.25
C ALA A 159 -8.67 18.33 -0.16
N GLU A 160 -9.23 17.33 -0.85
CA GLU A 160 -10.65 16.98 -0.76
C GLU A 160 -11.04 16.55 0.66
N LEU A 161 -10.20 15.78 1.34
CA LEU A 161 -10.41 15.37 2.72
C LEU A 161 -10.42 16.56 3.69
N LEU A 162 -9.46 17.48 3.55
CA LEU A 162 -9.39 18.69 4.36
C LEU A 162 -10.63 19.57 4.17
N LEU A 163 -11.09 19.72 2.92
CA LEU A 163 -12.33 20.43 2.59
C LEU A 163 -13.55 19.76 3.23
N ALA A 164 -13.70 18.43 3.07
CA ALA A 164 -14.81 17.67 3.65
C ALA A 164 -14.85 17.74 5.19
N LYS A 165 -13.69 17.91 5.82
CA LYS A 165 -13.54 18.06 7.28
C LYS A 165 -13.62 19.52 7.77
N ASN A 166 -13.87 20.47 6.89
CA ASN A 166 -13.92 21.92 7.19
C ASN A 166 -12.61 22.43 7.82
N LEU A 167 -11.46 21.99 7.29
CA LEU A 167 -10.12 22.41 7.72
C LEU A 167 -9.46 23.39 6.72
N LEU A 168 -10.21 23.82 5.70
CA LEU A 168 -9.86 24.82 4.69
C LEU A 168 -10.98 25.86 4.58
#